data_AF-X1C7N5-F1
#
_entry.id   AF-X1C7N5-F1
#
_cell.length_a   1.000
_cell.length_b   1.000
_cell.length_c   1.000
_cell.angle_alpha   90.00
_cell.angle_beta   90.00
_cell.angle_gamma   90.00
#
_symmetry.space_group_name_H-M   'P 1'
#
loop_
_entity.id
_entity.type
_entity.pdbx_description
1 polymer ?
#
loop_
_entity_poly.entity_id
_entity_poly.type
_entity_poly.pdbx_seq_one_letter_code
_entity_poly.pdbx_strand_id
1 'polypeptide(L)'
;MIYVLFDYWDAIRGFFSWVGESAAIMMVLSGLMAITWLGFERKRRGSFTKRKTEGEEFNVTKFLRGLSYLGLVLGIFVVWSGAIGLIRNIPPSFEYRDVNEDAANHFTCIFLIVIGITMFMKPISDLPL
;
A
#
# COMPACT_ATOMS: atom_id res chain seq x y z
N MET A 1 -8.37 42.23 -3.20
CA MET A 1 -8.15 41.72 -1.83
C MET A 1 -9.19 40.62 -1.62
N ILE A 2 -8.96 39.30 -1.54
CA ILE A 2 -7.79 38.40 -1.56
C ILE A 2 -8.35 37.10 -2.19
N TYR A 3 -7.91 36.72 -3.39
CA TYR A 3 -8.27 35.45 -4.05
C TYR A 3 -7.00 34.65 -4.35
N VAL A 4 -6.15 34.45 -3.35
CA VAL A 4 -5.01 33.51 -3.45
C VAL A 4 -4.72 32.96 -2.05
N LEU A 5 -5.67 32.22 -1.50
CA LEU A 5 -5.37 31.26 -0.44
C LEU A 5 -5.92 29.93 -0.93
N PHE A 6 -5.14 29.25 -1.75
CA PHE A 6 -5.33 27.82 -1.95
C PHE A 6 -5.12 27.22 -0.56
N ASP A 7 -6.20 26.87 0.14
CA ASP A 7 -6.10 26.38 1.50
C ASP A 7 -5.43 25.01 1.42
N TYR A 8 -4.17 24.94 1.86
CA TYR A 8 -3.37 23.71 1.88
C TYR A 8 -4.14 22.54 2.50
N TRP A 9 -5.02 22.84 3.46
CA TRP A 9 -5.89 21.86 4.09
C TRP A 9 -6.94 21.27 3.17
N ASP A 10 -7.48 22.03 2.23
CA ASP A 10 -8.47 21.52 1.26
C ASP A 10 -7.82 20.54 0.28
N ALA A 11 -6.60 20.85 -0.17
CA ALA A 11 -5.84 19.94 -1.02
C ALA A 11 -5.52 18.62 -0.30
N ILE A 12 -5.09 18.69 0.97
CA ILE A 12 -4.84 17.49 1.78
C ILE A 12 -6.12 16.68 1.98
N ARG A 13 -7.22 17.31 2.38
CA ARG A 13 -8.50 16.62 2.59
C ARG A 13 -8.99 15.96 1.30
N GLY A 14 -8.88 16.65 0.17
CA GLY A 14 -9.21 16.12 -1.15
C GLY A 14 -8.39 14.89 -1.48
N PHE A 15 -7.07 14.95 -1.25
CA PHE A 15 -6.18 13.80 -1.45
C PHE A 15 -6.56 12.60 -0.58
N PHE A 16 -6.76 12.79 0.73
CA PHE A 16 -7.12 11.68 1.63
C PHE A 16 -8.54 11.14 1.41
N SER A 17 -9.48 11.96 0.91
CA SER A 17 -10.80 11.48 0.45
C SER A 17 -10.64 10.59 -0.76
N TRP A 18 -9.88 11.05 -1.75
CA TRP A 18 -9.58 10.27 -2.96
C TRP A 18 -8.89 8.94 -2.64
N VAL A 19 -7.91 8.94 -1.72
CA VAL A 19 -7.29 7.69 -1.23
C VAL A 19 -8.33 6.76 -0.58
N GLY A 20 -9.25 7.32 0.21
CA GLY A 20 -10.37 6.58 0.80
C GLY A 20 -11.28 5.92 -0.22
N GLU A 21 -11.59 6.63 -1.31
CA GLU A 21 -12.48 6.18 -2.41
C GLU A 21 -11.78 5.25 -3.42
N SER A 22 -10.45 5.13 -3.36
CA SER A 22 -9.64 4.40 -4.35
C SER A 22 -9.25 2.98 -3.91
N ALA A 23 -10.10 2.29 -3.14
CA ALA A 23 -9.76 1.01 -2.52
C ALA A 23 -9.35 -0.07 -3.53
N ALA A 24 -10.02 -0.16 -4.68
CA ALA A 24 -9.68 -1.09 -5.75
C ALA A 24 -8.28 -0.81 -6.34
N ILE A 25 -7.94 0.46 -6.56
CA ILE A 25 -6.62 0.86 -7.05
C ILE A 25 -5.55 0.54 -5.99
N MET A 26 -5.82 0.83 -4.71
CA MET A 26 -4.93 0.50 -3.62
C MET A 26 -4.67 -1.00 -3.52
N MET A 27 -5.70 -1.82 -3.80
CA MET A 27 -5.55 -3.27 -3.86
C MET A 27 -4.58 -3.69 -4.97
N VAL A 28 -4.76 -3.16 -6.19
CA VAL A 28 -3.87 -3.45 -7.33
C VAL A 28 -2.44 -3.01 -7.04
N LEU A 29 -2.25 -1.78 -6.57
CA LEU A 29 -0.91 -1.26 -6.21
C LEU A 29 -0.27 -2.13 -5.12
N SER A 30 -1.05 -2.56 -4.13
CA SER A 30 -0.55 -3.41 -3.06
C SER A 30 -0.10 -4.78 -3.58
N GLY A 31 -0.87 -5.37 -4.51
CA GLY A 31 -0.52 -6.62 -5.19
C GLY A 31 0.75 -6.49 -6.04
N LEU A 32 0.88 -5.41 -6.82
CA LEU A 32 2.09 -5.15 -7.60
C LEU A 32 3.32 -5.04 -6.70
N MET A 33 3.23 -4.30 -5.60
CA MET A 33 4.32 -4.21 -4.63
C MET A 33 4.66 -5.57 -4.02
N ALA A 34 3.66 -6.36 -3.62
CA ALA A 34 3.89 -7.71 -3.12
C ALA A 34 4.61 -8.60 -4.15
N ILE A 35 4.23 -8.55 -5.42
CA ILE A 35 4.88 -9.30 -6.50
C ILE A 35 6.33 -8.87 -6.66
N THR A 36 6.61 -7.56 -6.68
CA THR A 36 8.00 -7.07 -6.79
C THR A 36 8.85 -7.60 -5.63
N TRP A 37 8.32 -7.55 -4.41
CA TRP A 37 8.98 -8.03 -3.21
C TRP A 37 9.24 -9.54 -3.20
N LEU A 38 8.27 -10.34 -3.64
CA LEU A 38 8.44 -11.79 -3.81
C LEU A 38 9.49 -12.12 -4.88
N GLY A 39 9.51 -11.38 -5.99
CA GLY A 39 10.52 -11.51 -7.03
C GLY A 39 11.93 -11.23 -6.51
N PHE A 40 12.09 -10.15 -5.73
CA PHE A 40 13.36 -9.83 -5.08
C PHE A 40 13.77 -10.86 -4.04
N GLU A 41 12.83 -11.34 -3.23
CA GLU A 41 13.12 -12.35 -2.21
C GLU A 41 13.54 -13.67 -2.84
N ARG A 42 12.92 -14.08 -3.94
CA ARG A 42 13.34 -15.25 -4.73
C ARG A 42 14.76 -15.07 -5.29
N LYS A 43 15.07 -13.89 -5.83
CA LYS A 43 16.43 -13.59 -6.33
C LYS A 43 17.47 -13.58 -5.20
N ARG A 44 17.11 -13.08 -4.01
CA ARG A 44 17.99 -13.02 -2.84
C ARG A 44 18.21 -14.38 -2.20
N ARG A 45 17.20 -15.25 -2.12
CA ARG A 45 17.31 -16.59 -1.49
C ARG A 45 17.77 -17.69 -2.45
N GLY A 46 17.79 -17.43 -3.76
CA GLY A 46 18.07 -18.42 -4.81
C GLY A 46 17.00 -19.52 -4.97
N SER A 47 16.17 -19.77 -3.94
CA SER A 47 15.01 -20.67 -3.94
C SER A 47 14.09 -20.37 -2.74
N PHE A 48 12.78 -20.65 -2.84
CA PHE A 48 11.81 -20.53 -1.74
C PHE A 48 12.13 -21.45 -0.55
N THR A 49 12.81 -22.58 -0.81
CA THR A 49 13.08 -23.64 0.17
C THR A 49 14.48 -23.57 0.81
N LYS A 50 15.38 -22.72 0.31
CA LYS A 50 16.72 -22.60 0.90
C LYS A 50 16.73 -21.55 2.02
N ARG A 51 17.15 -21.97 3.21
CA ARG A 51 17.43 -21.07 4.35
C ARG A 51 18.71 -20.29 4.04
N LYS A 52 18.73 -18.98 4.32
CA LYS A 52 19.94 -18.17 4.18
C LYS A 52 21.02 -18.72 5.10
N THR A 53 22.18 -19.03 4.55
CA THR A 53 23.42 -19.17 5.32
C THR A 53 23.74 -17.78 5.88
N GLU A 54 24.01 -17.67 7.18
CA GLU A 54 24.12 -16.42 7.97
C GLU A 54 25.29 -15.49 7.58
N GLY A 55 25.83 -15.55 6.36
CA GLY A 55 27.08 -14.87 5.98
C GLY A 55 27.04 -14.00 4.72
N GLU A 56 25.93 -13.91 3.99
CA GLU A 56 25.87 -13.05 2.79
C GLU A 56 25.36 -11.64 3.12
N GLU A 57 26.30 -10.70 3.25
CA GLU A 57 26.04 -9.26 3.22
C GLU A 57 25.48 -8.87 1.85
N PHE A 58 24.16 -9.03 1.68
CA PHE A 58 23.50 -8.62 0.45
C PHE A 58 23.50 -7.09 0.39
N ASN A 59 24.32 -6.53 -0.48
CA ASN A 59 24.42 -5.09 -0.68
C ASN A 59 23.10 -4.57 -1.28
N VAL A 60 22.24 -4.00 -0.42
CA VAL A 60 20.94 -3.46 -0.82
C VAL A 60 21.20 -2.23 -1.69
N THR A 61 20.93 -2.35 -2.99
CA THR A 61 21.09 -1.23 -3.92
C THR A 61 20.20 -0.06 -3.50
N LYS A 62 20.64 1.18 -3.78
CA LYS A 62 19.84 2.40 -3.50
C LYS A 62 18.41 2.31 -4.06
N PHE A 63 18.25 1.62 -5.20
CA PHE A 63 16.96 1.35 -5.81
C PHE A 63 16.04 0.48 -4.93
N LEU A 64 16.55 -0.63 -4.38
CA LEU A 64 15.79 -1.49 -3.47
C LEU A 64 15.40 -0.77 -2.19
N ARG A 65 16.32 0.03 -1.65
CA ARG A 65 16.03 0.89 -0.50
C ARG A 65 14.88 1.85 -0.78
N GLY A 66 14.91 2.51 -1.95
CA GLY A 66 13.83 3.39 -2.40
C GLY A 66 12.49 2.66 -2.56
N LEU A 67 12.50 1.47 -3.17
CA LEU A 67 11.29 0.66 -3.36
C LEU A 67 10.67 0.20 -2.02
N SER A 68 11.50 -0.13 -1.03
CA SER A 68 11.03 -0.47 0.31
C SER A 68 10.36 0.71 1.01
N TYR A 69 10.92 1.93 0.89
CA TYR A 69 10.26 3.14 1.42
C TYR A 69 8.96 3.47 0.69
N LEU A 70 8.92 3.30 -0.63
CA LEU A 70 7.68 3.45 -1.40
C LEU A 70 6.60 2.46 -0.95
N GLY A 71 6.99 1.21 -0.66
CA GLY A 71 6.07 0.21 -0.10
C GLY A 71 5.54 0.57 1.28
N LEU A 72 6.34 1.21 2.15
CA LEU A 72 5.86 1.73 3.44
C LEU A 72 4.84 2.84 3.26
N VAL A 73 5.14 3.81 2.42
CA VAL A 73 4.22 4.94 2.13
C VAL A 73 2.92 4.42 1.52
N LEU A 74 3.02 3.48 0.56
CA LEU A 74 1.85 2.82 0.01
C LEU A 74 1.07 2.07 1.09
N GLY A 75 1.75 1.37 2.01
CA GLY A 75 1.12 0.68 3.13
C GLY A 75 0.22 1.60 3.97
N ILE A 76 0.65 2.84 4.23
CA ILE A 76 -0.18 3.85 4.92
C ILE A 76 -1.47 4.13 4.13
N PHE A 77 -1.38 4.36 2.82
CA PHE A 77 -2.53 4.65 1.97
C PHE A 77 -3.46 3.45 1.83
N VAL A 78 -2.92 2.24 1.76
CA VAL A 78 -3.69 0.99 1.73
C VAL A 78 -4.49 0.81 3.02
N VAL A 79 -3.87 0.99 4.19
CA VAL A 79 -4.58 0.93 5.48
C VAL A 79 -5.64 2.02 5.57
N TRP A 80 -5.30 3.26 5.19
CA TRP A 80 -6.23 4.38 5.19
C TRP A 80 -7.47 4.10 4.33
N SER A 81 -7.25 3.61 3.11
CA SER A 81 -8.32 3.28 2.17
C SER A 81 -9.24 2.19 2.73
N GLY A 82 -8.68 1.11 3.29
CA GLY A 82 -9.48 0.06 3.92
C GLY A 82 -10.25 0.54 5.15
N ALA A 83 -9.64 1.36 6.01
CA ALA A 83 -10.29 1.88 7.21
C ALA A 83 -11.42 2.86 6.88
N ILE A 84 -11.17 3.83 6.00
CA ILE A 84 -12.16 4.83 5.59
C ILE A 84 -13.29 4.18 4.78
N GLY A 85 -12.99 3.19 3.93
CA GLY A 85 -13.98 2.41 3.21
C GLY A 85 -15.01 1.77 4.15
N LEU A 86 -14.55 1.18 5.26
CA LEU A 86 -15.45 0.61 6.28
C LEU A 86 -16.20 1.69 7.07
N ILE A 87 -15.50 2.73 7.55
CA ILE A 87 -16.10 3.76 8.41
C ILE A 87 -17.21 4.53 7.67
N ARG A 88 -16.98 4.83 6.38
CA ARG A 88 -17.88 5.65 5.57
C ARG A 88 -18.76 4.84 4.63
N ASN A 89 -18.71 3.51 4.72
CA ASN A 89 -19.42 2.59 3.84
C ASN A 89 -19.21 2.89 2.33
N ILE A 90 -17.96 3.15 1.92
CA ILE A 90 -17.63 3.59 0.56
C ILE A 90 -17.40 2.38 -0.34
N PRO A 91 -17.97 2.33 -1.56
CA PRO A 91 -17.69 1.28 -2.52
C PRO A 91 -16.22 1.32 -2.96
N PRO A 92 -15.60 0.16 -3.27
CA PRO A 92 -14.18 0.08 -3.58
C PRO A 92 -13.75 0.77 -4.89
N SER A 93 -14.70 1.03 -5.80
CA SER A 93 -14.49 1.84 -7.00
C SER A 93 -15.82 2.40 -7.50
N PHE A 94 -15.76 3.43 -8.35
CA PHE A 94 -16.94 3.97 -9.04
C PHE A 94 -17.65 2.91 -9.88
N GLU A 95 -16.90 2.11 -10.64
CA GLU A 95 -17.48 1.01 -11.43
C GLU A 95 -18.12 -0.08 -10.57
N TYR A 96 -17.57 -0.36 -9.38
CA TYR A 96 -18.18 -1.32 -8.47
C TYR A 96 -19.55 -0.84 -7.98
N ARG A 97 -19.67 0.45 -7.67
CA ARG A 97 -20.93 1.09 -7.27
C ARG A 97 -22.00 1.03 -8.36
N ASP A 98 -21.60 1.17 -9.62
CA ASP A 98 -22.56 1.22 -10.74
C ASP A 98 -23.16 -0.17 -11.04
N VAL A 99 -22.50 -1.25 -10.61
CA VAL A 99 -22.94 -2.64 -10.84
C VAL A 99 -23.49 -3.31 -9.57
N ASN A 100 -23.09 -2.84 -8.38
CA ASN A 100 -23.49 -3.40 -7.08
C ASN A 100 -24.19 -2.34 -6.23
N GLU A 101 -24.37 -2.62 -4.93
CA GLU A 101 -24.87 -1.63 -3.98
C GLU A 101 -23.81 -0.56 -3.68
N ASP A 102 -24.26 0.65 -3.35
CA ASP A 102 -23.43 1.76 -2.86
C ASP A 102 -23.00 1.50 -1.41
N ALA A 103 -22.21 0.44 -1.25
CA ALA A 103 -21.82 -0.11 0.04
C ALA A 103 -20.36 -0.60 0.01
N ALA A 104 -19.75 -0.64 1.19
CA ALA A 104 -18.39 -1.13 1.34
C ALA A 104 -18.31 -2.63 1.06
N ASN A 105 -17.35 -3.00 0.23
CA ASN A 105 -16.94 -4.38 0.14
C ASN A 105 -16.03 -4.72 1.34
N HIS A 106 -16.60 -5.39 2.33
CA HIS A 106 -15.94 -5.70 3.60
C HIS A 106 -14.67 -6.54 3.39
N PHE A 107 -14.71 -7.52 2.48
CA PHE A 107 -13.54 -8.35 2.15
C PHE A 107 -12.40 -7.49 1.62
N THR A 108 -12.68 -6.59 0.68
CA THR A 108 -11.68 -5.67 0.09
C THR A 108 -11.08 -4.77 1.16
N CYS A 109 -11.91 -4.17 2.01
CA CYS A 109 -11.43 -3.25 3.02
C CYS A 109 -10.58 -3.93 4.10
N ILE A 110 -11.01 -5.09 4.59
CA ILE A 110 -10.25 -5.89 5.56
C ILE A 110 -8.94 -6.39 4.93
N PHE A 111 -8.99 -6.86 3.68
CA PHE A 111 -7.80 -7.28 2.94
C PHE A 111 -6.76 -6.15 2.84
N LEU A 112 -7.19 -4.94 2.49
CA LEU A 112 -6.32 -3.76 2.44
C LEU A 112 -5.69 -3.48 3.81
N ILE A 113 -6.46 -3.48 4.89
CA ILE A 113 -5.91 -3.27 6.24
C ILE A 113 -4.84 -4.31 6.57
N VAL A 114 -5.13 -5.60 6.35
CA VAL A 114 -4.18 -6.69 6.63
C VAL A 114 -2.92 -6.55 5.78
N ILE A 115 -3.07 -6.40 4.46
CA ILE A 115 -1.92 -6.26 3.55
C ILE A 115 -1.11 -5.01 3.88
N GLY A 116 -1.76 -3.88 4.12
CA GLY A 116 -1.11 -2.65 4.53
C GLY A 116 -0.26 -2.84 5.79
N ILE A 117 -0.78 -3.54 6.81
CA ILE A 117 -0.01 -3.91 8.00
C ILE A 117 1.19 -4.81 7.64
N THR A 118 1.00 -5.83 6.79
CA THR A 118 2.11 -6.71 6.38
C THR A 118 3.21 -5.95 5.62
N MET A 119 2.87 -4.86 4.93
CA MET A 119 3.83 -4.00 4.24
C MET A 119 4.77 -3.26 5.19
N PHE A 120 4.40 -3.05 6.45
CA PHE A 120 5.31 -2.51 7.46
C PHE A 120 6.31 -3.54 7.98
N MET A 121 5.99 -4.84 7.90
CA MET A 121 6.85 -5.90 8.44
C MET A 121 8.03 -6.24 7.52
N LYS A 122 7.86 -6.12 6.21
CA LYS A 122 8.83 -6.55 5.20
C LYS A 122 10.09 -5.65 5.11
N PRO A 123 9.98 -4.32 5.18
CA PRO A 123 11.13 -3.41 5.11
C PRO A 123 12.05 -3.47 6.33
N ILE A 124 11.52 -3.80 7.51
CA ILE A 124 12.28 -3.82 8.78
C ILE A 124 13.43 -4.86 8.74
N SER A 125 13.29 -5.93 7.95
CA SER A 125 14.31 -6.97 7.81
C SER A 125 15.27 -6.76 6.63
N ASP A 126 15.00 -5.77 5.76
CA ASP A 126 15.74 -5.50 4.52
C ASP A 126 16.50 -4.16 4.51
N LEU A 127 16.28 -3.28 5.49
CA LEU A 127 16.96 -1.98 5.60
C LEU A 127 18.10 -2.05 6.65
N PRO A 128 19.36 -1.74 6.29
CA PRO A 128 20.34 -1.38 7.31
C PRO A 128 19.89 -0.07 7.95
N LEU A 129 19.74 -0.07 9.28
CA LEU A 129 19.56 1.13 10.10
C LEU A 129 20.84 1.97 10.07
#